data_AF-A0A928X338-F1
#
_entry.id   AF-A0A928X338-F1
#
_cell.length_a   1.000
_cell.length_b   1.000
_cell.length_c   1.000
_cell.angle_alpha   90.00
_cell.angle_beta   90.00
_cell.angle_gamma   90.00
#
_symmetry.space_group_name_H-M   'P 1'
#
loop_
_entity.id
_entity.type
_entity.pdbx_description
1 polymer ?
#
loop_
_entity_poly.entity_id
_entity_poly.type
_entity_poly.pdbx_seq_one_letter_code
_entity_poly.pdbx_strand_id
1 'polypeptide(L)'
;MKSIFKSVATITLFSLLTRMLGFFFRIYLSRAIGAEALGLYQVALSVFMVLLTIVSSGFTLIISRTTASLRVGNNKKEIGSLVSSSIVVGLVVSVILCLVVLLFRNVFSNLFTDQNCMHILIILLPSLIFSSVYSVFRGAMWGNDNYFGLCFSELVEQIVKIVVCVLLLGSGMSVIESAMSVAWAFTVSCIVSAVFVVCLYFFYGGRLGRPTKIYKQVIRQSAPITGVRVLSSFVQPLVALILPARLIASGYTSAQAMSMYGVAMGMTFPFLFLPSSLIGSLATALVPDISMAMVQNNNKHIEQRVQSSIFFALFVSFLVAPVFIAIGDKFGVFLYDNALSGILLQYSAWIMIPMGITNITSAILNSVGMEVRSFLNYIVGAIFMFLAIFFLPQLIGVNALIVGMGASALVSAFLNIKMIKKKLKIKIQLTKKLFTMILISLPTIALTSFISSLFSYVLPLFFDLVISTLVGLLMFVLLCDIFNVVNISMYFVEFKEKLKNKPKIAKTKQKNAKK
;
A
#
# COMPACT_ATOMS: atom_id res chain seq x y z
N MET A 1 24.47 -6.54 13.58
CA MET A 1 23.25 -5.98 14.21
C MET A 1 23.13 -4.46 14.11
N LYS A 2 24.12 -3.64 14.51
CA LYS A 2 24.03 -2.16 14.42
C LYS A 2 23.76 -1.61 12.99
N SER A 3 24.31 -2.23 11.94
CA SER A 3 24.07 -1.85 10.54
C SER A 3 22.62 -2.09 10.05
N ILE A 4 22.03 -3.22 10.45
CA ILE A 4 20.65 -3.59 10.08
C ILE A 4 19.66 -2.62 10.73
N PHE A 5 19.84 -2.30 12.01
CA PHE A 5 18.97 -1.34 12.71
C PHE A 5 19.01 0.05 12.07
N LYS A 6 20.21 0.54 11.70
CA LYS A 6 20.37 1.81 10.98
C LYS A 6 19.67 1.77 9.62
N SER A 7 19.79 0.67 8.88
CA SER A 7 19.16 0.48 7.57
C SER A 7 17.63 0.47 7.67
N VAL A 8 17.08 -0.30 8.62
CA VAL A 8 15.63 -0.36 8.88
C VAL A 8 15.10 1.00 9.31
N ALA A 9 15.78 1.70 10.23
CA ALA A 9 15.37 3.04 10.67
C ALA A 9 15.35 4.04 9.50
N THR A 10 16.36 3.98 8.63
CA THR A 10 16.46 4.84 7.43
C THR A 10 15.32 4.56 6.47
N ILE A 11 15.09 3.28 6.12
CA ILE A 11 14.02 2.87 5.21
C ILE A 11 12.66 3.30 5.75
N THR A 12 12.40 3.08 7.03
CA THR A 12 11.13 3.45 7.66
C THR A 12 10.90 4.96 7.64
N LEU A 13 11.92 5.77 7.99
CA LEU A 13 11.81 7.22 7.99
C LEU A 13 11.52 7.77 6.59
N PHE A 14 12.31 7.40 5.59
CA PHE A 14 12.10 7.86 4.22
C PHE A 14 10.78 7.36 3.63
N SER A 15 10.42 6.10 3.87
CA SER A 15 9.12 5.55 3.45
C SER A 15 7.95 6.33 4.05
N LEU A 16 8.05 6.72 5.33
CA LEU A 16 7.04 7.53 5.99
C LEU A 16 6.98 8.95 5.40
N LEU A 17 8.12 9.60 5.17
CA LEU A 17 8.19 10.92 4.53
C LEU A 17 7.60 10.89 3.11
N THR A 18 8.00 9.93 2.28
CA THR A 18 7.49 9.78 0.91
C THR A 18 5.98 9.51 0.90
N ARG A 19 5.49 8.67 1.82
CA ARG A 19 4.03 8.42 1.97
C ARG A 19 3.26 9.65 2.43
N MET A 20 3.81 10.43 3.38
CA MET A 20 3.20 11.68 3.83
C MET A 20 3.12 12.69 2.70
N LEU A 21 4.22 12.91 1.96
CA LEU A 21 4.23 13.77 0.77
C LEU A 21 3.24 13.29 -0.29
N GLY A 22 3.18 11.98 -0.54
CA GLY A 22 2.20 11.39 -1.47
C GLY A 22 0.75 11.60 -1.04
N PHE A 23 0.48 11.54 0.27
CA PHE A 23 -0.85 11.81 0.81
C PHE A 23 -1.23 13.29 0.66
N PHE A 24 -0.37 14.23 1.07
CA PHE A 24 -0.63 15.66 0.88
C PHE A 24 -0.75 16.05 -0.59
N PHE A 25 0.08 15.47 -1.46
CA PHE A 25 -0.04 15.69 -2.89
C PHE A 25 -1.38 15.20 -3.43
N ARG A 26 -1.90 14.08 -2.95
CA ARG A 26 -3.22 13.57 -3.36
C ARG A 26 -4.35 14.51 -2.95
N ILE A 27 -4.24 15.12 -1.77
CA ILE A 27 -5.17 16.14 -1.27
C ILE A 27 -5.11 17.40 -2.15
N TYR A 28 -3.92 17.91 -2.44
CA TYR A 28 -3.75 19.03 -3.36
C TYR A 28 -4.33 18.71 -4.74
N LEU A 29 -3.97 17.53 -5.27
CA LEU A 29 -4.33 17.11 -6.61
C LEU A 29 -5.84 17.05 -6.80
N SER A 30 -6.54 16.36 -5.90
CA SER A 30 -8.00 16.22 -5.93
C SER A 30 -8.74 17.56 -5.89
N ARG A 31 -8.24 18.55 -5.14
CA ARG A 31 -8.79 19.91 -5.14
C ARG A 31 -8.49 20.67 -6.43
N ALA A 32 -7.29 20.49 -6.98
CA ALA A 32 -6.84 21.22 -8.16
C ALA A 32 -7.54 20.75 -9.44
N ILE A 33 -7.72 19.44 -9.64
CA ILE A 33 -8.28 18.88 -10.89
C ILE A 33 -9.75 18.45 -10.76
N GLY A 34 -10.27 18.37 -9.54
CA GLY A 34 -11.62 17.88 -9.28
C GLY A 34 -11.77 16.36 -9.34
N ALA A 35 -12.96 15.88 -8.98
CA ALA A 35 -13.24 14.45 -8.84
C ALA A 35 -13.28 13.68 -10.17
N GLU A 36 -13.81 14.29 -11.23
CA GLU A 36 -13.96 13.64 -12.54
C GLU A 36 -12.60 13.35 -13.19
N ALA A 37 -11.72 14.36 -13.27
CA ALA A 37 -10.37 14.22 -13.80
C ALA A 37 -9.56 13.21 -12.99
N LEU A 38 -9.72 13.23 -11.66
CA LEU A 38 -9.12 12.23 -10.77
C LEU A 38 -9.65 10.82 -11.06
N GLY A 39 -10.94 10.68 -11.37
CA GLY A 39 -11.56 9.42 -11.78
C GLY A 39 -10.95 8.87 -13.06
N LEU A 40 -10.91 9.67 -14.14
CA LEU A 40 -10.29 9.30 -15.41
C LEU A 40 -8.83 8.86 -15.22
N TYR A 41 -8.06 9.65 -14.45
CA TYR A 41 -6.68 9.34 -14.14
C TYR A 41 -6.54 8.01 -13.38
N GLN A 42 -7.37 7.76 -12.35
CA GLN A 42 -7.31 6.50 -11.59
C GLN A 42 -7.70 5.27 -12.43
N VAL A 43 -8.68 5.39 -13.32
CA VAL A 43 -9.05 4.30 -14.23
C VAL A 43 -7.89 3.95 -15.15
N ALA A 44 -7.31 4.94 -15.84
CA ALA A 44 -6.14 4.71 -16.69
C ALA A 44 -4.93 4.18 -15.91
N LEU A 45 -4.67 4.73 -14.72
CA LEU A 45 -3.59 4.31 -13.84
C LEU A 45 -3.76 2.86 -13.39
N SER A 46 -4.98 2.39 -13.13
CA SER A 46 -5.24 1.01 -12.70
C SER A 46 -4.80 -0.03 -13.75
N VAL A 47 -5.02 0.26 -15.03
CA VAL A 47 -4.58 -0.58 -16.16
C VAL A 47 -3.06 -0.48 -16.32
N PHE A 48 -2.51 0.74 -16.24
CA PHE A 48 -1.08 0.97 -16.29
C PHE A 48 -0.32 0.21 -15.18
N MET A 49 -0.87 0.12 -13.97
CA MET A 49 -0.26 -0.59 -12.85
C MET A 49 -0.12 -2.09 -13.10
N VAL A 50 -1.02 -2.72 -13.89
CA VAL A 50 -0.84 -4.12 -14.31
C VAL A 50 0.36 -4.25 -15.23
N LEU A 51 0.49 -3.37 -16.23
CA LEU A 51 1.64 -3.34 -17.13
C LEU A 51 2.95 -3.13 -16.36
N LEU A 52 2.95 -2.20 -15.40
CA LEU A 52 4.11 -1.93 -14.55
C LEU A 52 4.43 -3.11 -13.62
N THR A 53 3.44 -3.88 -13.18
CA THR A 53 3.63 -5.09 -12.37
C THR A 53 4.35 -6.20 -13.16
N ILE A 54 4.04 -6.35 -14.45
CA ILE A 54 4.73 -7.30 -15.35
C ILE A 54 6.23 -6.98 -15.42
N VAL A 55 6.56 -5.69 -15.51
CA VAL A 55 7.95 -5.22 -15.69
C VAL A 55 8.75 -5.28 -14.38
N SER A 56 8.19 -4.80 -13.28
CA SER A 56 8.98 -4.46 -12.08
C SER A 56 9.01 -5.54 -11.00
N SER A 57 7.97 -6.39 -10.93
CA SER A 57 7.64 -7.06 -9.67
C SER A 57 8.56 -8.24 -9.33
N GLY A 58 8.72 -9.21 -10.22
CA GLY A 58 9.65 -10.34 -10.01
C GLY A 58 11.11 -9.96 -10.28
N PHE A 59 11.36 -9.03 -11.21
CA PHE A 59 12.70 -8.60 -11.60
C PHE A 59 13.50 -8.04 -10.43
N THR A 60 12.96 -7.02 -9.75
CA THR A 60 13.64 -6.33 -8.65
C THR A 60 14.07 -7.29 -7.54
N LEU A 61 13.19 -8.25 -7.19
CA LEU A 61 13.43 -9.20 -6.11
C LEU A 61 14.55 -10.20 -6.45
N ILE A 62 14.51 -10.79 -7.65
CA ILE A 62 15.52 -11.76 -8.09
C ILE A 62 16.88 -11.08 -8.23
N ILE A 63 16.93 -9.89 -8.85
CA ILE A 63 18.17 -9.13 -9.01
C ILE A 63 18.77 -8.78 -7.64
N SER A 64 17.95 -8.34 -6.68
CA SER A 64 18.40 -8.06 -5.31
C SER A 64 19.00 -9.28 -4.64
N ARG A 65 18.31 -10.44 -4.71
CA ARG A 65 18.79 -11.70 -4.13
C ARG A 65 20.09 -12.18 -4.78
N THR A 66 20.15 -12.20 -6.10
CA THR A 66 21.34 -12.65 -6.84
C THR A 66 22.52 -11.71 -6.62
N THR A 67 22.28 -10.39 -6.56
CA THR A 67 23.34 -9.41 -6.25
C THR A 67 23.87 -9.62 -4.83
N ALA A 68 22.99 -9.84 -3.84
CA ALA A 68 23.40 -10.13 -2.48
C ALA A 68 24.25 -11.41 -2.37
N SER A 69 23.91 -12.48 -3.11
CA SER A 69 24.73 -13.70 -3.14
C SER A 69 26.09 -13.49 -3.82
N LEU A 70 26.15 -12.73 -4.91
CA LEU A 70 27.39 -12.46 -5.65
C LEU A 70 28.33 -11.50 -4.90
N ARG A 71 27.78 -10.67 -4.02
CA ARG A 71 28.56 -9.75 -3.18
C ARG A 71 29.40 -10.49 -2.15
N VAL A 72 28.93 -11.62 -1.60
CA VAL A 72 29.69 -12.44 -0.65
C VAL A 72 31.00 -12.94 -1.28
N GLY A 73 30.97 -13.27 -2.58
CA GLY A 73 32.16 -13.67 -3.36
C GLY A 73 32.96 -12.51 -3.95
N ASN A 74 32.56 -11.25 -3.73
CA ASN A 74 33.15 -10.04 -4.34
C ASN A 74 33.19 -10.08 -5.90
N ASN A 75 32.23 -10.77 -6.52
CA ASN A 75 32.16 -10.98 -7.97
C ASN A 75 31.58 -9.76 -8.71
N LYS A 76 32.25 -8.61 -8.64
CA LYS A 76 31.78 -7.35 -9.25
C LYS A 76 31.51 -7.44 -10.75
N LYS A 77 32.28 -8.25 -11.49
CA LYS A 77 32.07 -8.48 -12.93
C LYS A 77 30.76 -9.20 -13.22
N GLU A 78 30.40 -10.20 -12.43
CA GLU A 78 29.14 -10.94 -12.59
C GLU A 78 27.94 -10.09 -12.19
N ILE A 79 28.06 -9.25 -11.16
CA ILE A 79 27.02 -8.26 -10.81
C ILE A 79 26.79 -7.30 -11.97
N GLY A 80 27.85 -6.79 -12.60
CA GLY A 80 27.71 -5.92 -13.76
C GLY A 80 27.07 -6.62 -14.97
N SER A 81 27.42 -7.89 -15.19
CA SER A 81 26.79 -8.72 -16.23
C SER A 81 25.30 -8.96 -15.94
N LEU A 82 24.95 -9.30 -14.70
CA LEU A 82 23.57 -9.45 -14.25
C LEU A 82 22.75 -8.19 -14.52
N VAL A 83 23.25 -7.02 -14.10
CA VAL A 83 22.59 -5.73 -14.32
C VAL A 83 22.37 -5.47 -15.82
N SER A 84 23.42 -5.64 -16.65
CA SER A 84 23.32 -5.43 -18.09
C SER A 84 22.31 -6.37 -18.77
N SER A 85 22.36 -7.66 -18.43
CA SER A 85 21.43 -8.67 -18.93
C SER A 85 19.99 -8.36 -18.52
N SER A 86 19.77 -7.93 -17.27
CA SER A 86 18.45 -7.56 -16.77
C SER A 86 17.91 -6.28 -17.40
N ILE A 87 18.75 -5.29 -17.70
CA ILE A 87 18.33 -4.07 -18.44
C ILE A 87 17.83 -4.46 -19.83
N VAL A 88 18.58 -5.28 -20.58
CA VAL A 88 18.18 -5.71 -21.93
C VAL A 88 16.82 -6.41 -21.90
N VAL A 89 16.63 -7.37 -20.98
CA VAL A 89 15.35 -8.07 -20.85
C VAL A 89 14.22 -7.12 -20.44
N GLY A 90 14.46 -6.25 -19.46
CA GLY A 90 13.47 -5.28 -18.99
C GLY A 90 13.02 -4.32 -20.09
N LEU A 91 13.97 -3.81 -20.88
CA LEU A 91 13.70 -2.95 -22.03
C LEU A 91 12.90 -3.69 -23.09
N VAL A 92 13.30 -4.90 -23.50
CA VAL A 92 12.57 -5.70 -24.49
C VAL A 92 11.13 -5.95 -24.04
N VAL A 93 10.92 -6.37 -22.79
CA VAL A 93 9.57 -6.60 -22.26
C VAL A 93 8.75 -5.31 -22.21
N SER A 94 9.33 -4.21 -21.71
CA SER A 94 8.62 -2.92 -21.63
C SER A 94 8.23 -2.37 -23.01
N VAL A 95 9.14 -2.46 -24.00
CA VAL A 95 8.88 -2.02 -25.38
C VAL A 95 7.79 -2.89 -26.02
N ILE A 96 7.83 -4.21 -25.84
CA ILE A 96 6.78 -5.11 -26.34
C ILE A 96 5.43 -4.73 -25.72
N LEU A 97 5.37 -4.49 -24.40
CA LEU A 97 4.13 -4.09 -23.75
C LEU A 97 3.60 -2.74 -24.27
N CYS A 98 4.48 -1.74 -24.45
CA CYS A 98 4.10 -0.47 -25.07
C CYS A 98 3.56 -0.68 -26.49
N LEU A 99 4.24 -1.48 -27.31
CA LEU A 99 3.79 -1.80 -28.67
C LEU A 99 2.44 -2.51 -28.68
N VAL A 100 2.20 -3.47 -27.79
CA VAL A 100 0.91 -4.15 -27.66
C VAL A 100 -0.21 -3.15 -27.34
N VAL A 101 0.01 -2.23 -26.39
CA VAL A 101 -1.01 -1.22 -26.06
C VAL A 101 -1.28 -0.28 -27.24
N LEU A 102 -0.24 0.12 -27.99
CA LEU A 102 -0.37 1.00 -29.14
C LEU A 102 -1.04 0.31 -30.34
N LEU A 103 -0.64 -0.92 -30.67
CA LEU A 103 -1.20 -1.71 -31.76
C LEU A 103 -2.66 -2.07 -31.51
N PHE A 104 -2.99 -2.45 -30.26
CA PHE A 104 -4.35 -2.79 -29.85
C PHE A 104 -5.09 -1.62 -29.21
N ARG A 105 -4.73 -0.37 -29.54
CA ARG A 105 -5.33 0.86 -28.97
C ARG A 105 -6.85 0.84 -28.97
N ASN A 106 -7.47 0.38 -30.05
CA ASN A 106 -8.93 0.33 -30.17
C ASN A 106 -9.55 -0.65 -29.17
N VAL A 107 -8.89 -1.79 -28.93
CA VAL A 107 -9.33 -2.77 -27.92
C VAL A 107 -9.27 -2.15 -26.52
N PHE A 108 -8.15 -1.50 -26.18
CA PHE A 108 -8.01 -0.79 -24.91
C PHE A 108 -9.01 0.36 -24.76
N SER A 109 -9.24 1.14 -25.82
CA SER A 109 -10.21 2.22 -25.83
C SER A 109 -11.63 1.73 -25.60
N ASN A 110 -11.99 0.55 -26.12
CA ASN A 110 -13.31 -0.06 -25.93
C ASN A 110 -13.47 -0.73 -24.56
N LEU A 111 -12.36 -1.09 -23.90
CA LEU A 111 -12.40 -1.57 -22.52
C LEU A 111 -12.73 -0.44 -21.55
N PHE A 112 -12.25 0.78 -21.82
CA PHE A 112 -12.56 1.95 -21.01
C PHE A 112 -14.00 2.41 -21.21
N THR A 113 -14.64 2.74 -20.10
CA THR A 113 -15.97 3.36 -20.11
C THR A 113 -15.94 4.76 -20.74
N ASP A 114 -14.83 5.48 -20.57
CA ASP A 114 -14.58 6.77 -21.18
C ASP A 114 -13.29 6.71 -22.03
N GLN A 115 -13.39 7.07 -23.32
CA GLN A 115 -12.28 6.99 -24.26
C GLN A 115 -11.13 7.93 -23.88
N ASN A 116 -11.40 8.97 -23.09
CA ASN A 116 -10.38 9.88 -22.57
C ASN A 116 -9.32 9.16 -21.73
N CYS A 117 -9.67 8.05 -21.08
CA CYS A 117 -8.73 7.21 -20.35
C CYS A 117 -7.59 6.67 -21.24
N MET A 118 -7.84 6.46 -22.54
CA MET A 118 -6.81 6.00 -23.46
C MET A 118 -5.72 7.06 -23.67
N HIS A 119 -6.07 8.35 -23.74
CA HIS A 119 -5.10 9.42 -23.87
C HIS A 119 -4.16 9.48 -22.65
N ILE A 120 -4.73 9.32 -21.46
CA ILE A 120 -3.98 9.26 -20.20
C ILE A 120 -3.06 8.02 -20.19
N LEU A 121 -3.56 6.85 -20.59
CA LEU A 121 -2.76 5.63 -20.66
C LEU A 121 -1.56 5.78 -21.60
N ILE A 122 -1.74 6.37 -22.78
CA ILE A 122 -0.66 6.60 -23.75
C ILE A 122 0.44 7.48 -23.15
N ILE A 123 0.07 8.56 -22.44
CA ILE A 123 1.05 9.43 -21.77
C ILE A 123 1.86 8.65 -20.72
N LEU A 124 1.23 7.70 -20.03
CA LEU A 124 1.92 6.89 -19.03
C LEU A 124 2.88 5.86 -19.63
N LEU A 125 2.68 5.40 -20.88
CA LEU A 125 3.47 4.30 -21.47
C LEU A 125 4.99 4.47 -21.42
N PRO A 126 5.59 5.64 -21.74
CA PRO A 126 7.04 5.84 -21.62
C PRO A 126 7.56 5.51 -20.22
N SER A 127 6.76 5.75 -19.18
CA SER A 127 7.10 5.41 -17.80
C SER A 127 7.41 3.92 -17.62
N LEU A 128 6.84 3.01 -18.42
CA LEU A 128 7.16 1.58 -18.35
C LEU A 128 8.62 1.31 -18.71
N ILE A 129 9.13 1.99 -19.74
CA ILE A 129 10.50 1.83 -20.22
C ILE A 129 11.47 2.29 -19.13
N PHE A 130 11.28 3.50 -18.60
CA PHE A 130 12.12 4.05 -17.54
C PHE A 130 11.98 3.28 -16.21
N SER A 131 10.77 2.83 -15.88
CA SER A 131 10.53 2.00 -14.69
C SER A 131 11.22 0.64 -14.79
N SER A 132 11.34 0.06 -16.00
CA SER A 132 12.09 -1.18 -16.22
C SER A 132 13.56 -1.00 -15.84
N VAL A 133 14.17 0.09 -16.29
CA VAL A 133 15.56 0.46 -15.98
C VAL A 133 15.71 0.72 -14.49
N TYR A 134 14.86 1.58 -13.93
CA TYR A 134 14.82 1.89 -12.50
C TYR A 134 14.74 0.63 -11.63
N SER A 135 13.86 -0.32 -11.97
CA SER A 135 13.66 -1.55 -11.20
C SER A 135 14.90 -2.45 -11.13
N VAL A 136 15.69 -2.49 -12.21
CA VAL A 136 16.94 -3.29 -12.27
C VAL A 136 18.00 -2.67 -11.38
N PHE A 137 18.24 -1.36 -11.49
CA PHE A 137 19.23 -0.68 -10.65
C PHE A 137 18.80 -0.67 -9.19
N ARG A 138 17.50 -0.46 -8.91
CA ARG A 138 16.93 -0.58 -7.57
C ARG A 138 17.23 -1.95 -6.96
N GLY A 139 16.99 -3.03 -7.71
CA GLY A 139 17.30 -4.39 -7.27
C GLY A 139 18.78 -4.57 -6.95
N ALA A 140 19.68 -4.12 -7.82
CA ALA A 140 21.12 -4.22 -7.63
C ALA A 140 21.62 -3.40 -6.41
N MET A 141 21.12 -2.18 -6.24
CA MET A 141 21.46 -1.34 -5.09
C MET A 141 20.95 -1.91 -3.77
N TRP A 142 19.74 -2.50 -3.77
CA TRP A 142 19.22 -3.22 -2.61
C TRP A 142 20.08 -4.42 -2.21
N GLY A 143 20.59 -5.19 -3.19
CA GLY A 143 21.51 -6.31 -2.91
C GLY A 143 22.89 -5.87 -2.40
N ASN A 144 23.29 -4.63 -2.68
CA ASN A 144 24.57 -4.04 -2.24
C ASN A 144 24.47 -3.24 -0.93
N ASP A 145 23.36 -3.32 -0.19
CA ASP A 145 23.05 -2.54 1.03
C ASP A 145 23.04 -1.01 0.84
N ASN A 146 22.89 -0.51 -0.40
CA ASN A 146 22.84 0.92 -0.69
C ASN A 146 21.43 1.49 -0.47
N TYR A 147 20.88 1.27 0.73
CA TYR A 147 19.49 1.61 1.07
C TYR A 147 19.22 3.12 1.10
N PHE A 148 20.18 3.91 1.61
CA PHE A 148 20.02 5.36 1.74
C PHE A 148 19.81 6.04 0.39
N GLY A 149 20.68 5.77 -0.59
CA GLY A 149 20.59 6.37 -1.92
C GLY A 149 19.27 6.03 -2.63
N LEU A 150 18.76 4.81 -2.44
CA LEU A 150 17.47 4.42 -3.02
C LEU A 150 16.29 5.14 -2.34
N CYS A 151 16.25 5.13 -1.01
CA CYS A 151 15.19 5.82 -0.27
C CYS A 151 15.15 7.32 -0.60
N PHE A 152 16.33 7.92 -0.79
CA PHE A 152 16.43 9.30 -1.26
C PHE A 152 15.89 9.46 -2.70
N SER A 153 16.18 8.52 -3.60
CA SER A 153 15.63 8.54 -4.95
C SER A 153 14.10 8.46 -4.99
N GLU A 154 13.48 7.65 -4.13
CA GLU A 154 12.00 7.58 -4.04
C GLU A 154 11.41 8.92 -3.57
N LEU A 155 12.10 9.60 -2.65
CA LEU A 155 11.72 10.93 -2.19
C LEU A 155 11.89 11.98 -3.31
N VAL A 156 12.99 11.93 -4.08
CA VAL A 156 13.21 12.80 -5.24
C VAL A 156 12.12 12.59 -6.29
N GLU A 157 11.77 11.34 -6.62
CA GLU A 157 10.67 11.02 -7.54
C GLU A 157 9.37 11.71 -7.10
N GLN A 158 9.03 11.59 -5.81
CA GLN A 158 7.81 12.18 -5.27
C GLN A 158 7.84 13.71 -5.32
N ILE A 159 8.98 14.35 -5.04
CA ILE A 159 9.12 15.81 -5.15
C ILE A 159 8.98 16.26 -6.61
N VAL A 160 9.70 15.61 -7.53
CA VAL A 160 9.64 15.96 -8.97
C VAL A 160 8.21 15.81 -9.49
N LYS A 161 7.52 14.73 -9.12
CA LYS A 161 6.11 14.54 -9.49
C LYS A 161 5.22 15.68 -9.01
N ILE A 162 5.39 16.12 -7.76
CA ILE A 162 4.63 17.24 -7.19
C ILE A 162 4.93 18.53 -7.96
N VAL A 163 6.22 18.88 -8.09
CA VAL A 163 6.64 20.13 -8.74
C VAL A 163 6.17 20.19 -10.19
N VAL A 164 6.41 19.12 -10.97
CA VAL A 164 5.99 19.08 -12.38
C VAL A 164 4.47 19.14 -12.48
N CYS A 165 3.73 18.45 -11.60
CA CYS A 165 2.26 18.53 -11.62
C CYS A 165 1.76 19.94 -11.35
N VAL A 166 2.31 20.63 -10.33
CA VAL A 166 1.92 22.00 -10.00
C VAL A 166 2.25 22.96 -11.15
N LEU A 167 3.39 22.78 -11.82
CA LEU A 167 3.78 23.62 -12.96
C LEU A 167 2.91 23.40 -14.21
N LEU A 168 2.42 22.18 -14.43
CA LEU A 168 1.58 21.83 -15.57
C LEU A 168 0.09 22.13 -15.37
N LEU A 169 -0.34 22.43 -14.13
CA LEU A 169 -1.71 22.79 -13.82
C LEU A 169 -1.89 24.31 -13.91
N GLY A 170 -2.70 24.75 -14.87
CA GLY A 170 -3.08 26.13 -15.10
C GLY A 170 -4.55 26.41 -14.80
N SER A 171 -4.90 27.68 -14.65
CA SER A 171 -6.29 28.12 -14.51
C SER A 171 -7.06 27.93 -15.81
N GLY A 172 -8.28 27.37 -15.73
CA GLY A 172 -9.18 27.24 -16.89
C GLY A 172 -8.95 26.01 -17.75
N MET A 173 -8.12 25.06 -17.31
CA MET A 173 -7.94 23.78 -18.00
C MET A 173 -9.23 22.96 -17.98
N SER A 174 -9.46 22.23 -19.07
CA SER A 174 -10.53 21.23 -19.12
C SER A 174 -10.24 20.04 -18.19
N VAL A 175 -11.26 19.23 -17.91
CA VAL A 175 -11.16 18.01 -17.10
C VAL A 175 -10.10 17.06 -17.65
N ILE A 176 -10.08 16.84 -18.96
CA ILE A 176 -9.14 15.94 -19.62
C ILE A 176 -7.71 16.48 -19.62
N GLU A 177 -7.51 17.75 -19.93
CA GLU A 177 -6.18 18.37 -19.89
C GLU A 177 -5.58 18.28 -18.49
N SER A 178 -6.39 18.54 -17.45
CA SER A 178 -5.97 18.43 -16.06
C SER A 178 -5.52 17.00 -15.73
N ALA A 179 -6.29 15.97 -16.14
CA ALA A 179 -5.92 14.58 -15.94
C ALA A 179 -4.64 14.18 -16.71
N MET A 180 -4.45 14.71 -17.92
CA MET A 180 -3.25 14.50 -18.74
C MET A 180 -2.01 15.14 -18.12
N SER A 181 -2.13 16.33 -17.51
CA SER A 181 -1.03 16.98 -16.77
C SER A 181 -0.52 16.12 -15.63
N VAL A 182 -1.41 15.41 -14.91
CA VAL A 182 -1.01 14.46 -13.87
C VAL A 182 -0.24 13.28 -14.44
N ALA A 183 -0.69 12.73 -15.57
CA ALA A 183 0.00 11.63 -16.25
C ALA A 183 1.38 12.05 -16.76
N TRP A 184 1.52 13.27 -17.27
CA TRP A 184 2.81 13.85 -17.64
C TRP A 184 3.72 14.00 -16.43
N ALA A 185 3.21 14.54 -15.32
CA ALA A 185 3.98 14.67 -14.09
C ALA A 185 4.47 13.33 -13.55
N PHE A 186 3.62 12.30 -13.60
CA PHE A 186 4.02 10.93 -13.28
C PHE A 186 5.15 10.45 -14.21
N THR A 187 4.98 10.63 -15.51
CA THR A 187 5.95 10.16 -16.52
C THR A 187 7.31 10.83 -16.40
N VAL A 188 7.32 12.15 -16.25
CA VAL A 188 8.54 12.93 -16.02
C VAL A 188 9.21 12.51 -14.72
N SER A 189 8.45 12.27 -13.65
CA SER A 189 9.02 11.81 -12.38
C SER A 189 9.72 10.45 -12.50
N CYS A 190 9.16 9.49 -13.24
CA CYS A 190 9.78 8.19 -13.50
C CYS A 190 11.04 8.30 -14.37
N ILE A 191 11.05 9.23 -15.33
CA ILE A 191 12.24 9.49 -16.17
C ILE A 191 13.37 10.02 -15.29
N VAL A 192 13.08 11.06 -14.50
CA VAL A 192 14.08 11.69 -13.62
C VAL A 192 14.58 10.70 -12.57
N SER A 193 13.70 9.90 -11.97
CA SER A 193 14.11 8.91 -10.96
C SER A 193 14.94 7.78 -11.56
N ALA A 194 14.61 7.30 -12.76
CA ALA A 194 15.43 6.31 -13.46
C ALA A 194 16.83 6.84 -13.75
N VAL A 195 16.96 8.06 -14.29
CA VAL A 195 18.26 8.70 -14.55
C VAL A 195 19.03 8.89 -13.24
N PHE A 196 18.35 9.37 -12.20
CA PHE A 196 18.98 9.62 -10.90
C PHE A 196 19.54 8.34 -10.27
N VAL A 197 18.78 7.23 -10.28
CA VAL A 197 19.26 5.94 -9.78
C VAL A 197 20.43 5.39 -10.60
N VAL A 198 20.41 5.56 -11.93
CA VAL A 198 21.54 5.18 -12.79
C VAL A 198 22.80 5.93 -12.38
N CYS A 199 22.72 7.25 -12.21
CA CYS A 199 23.83 8.08 -11.75
C CYS A 199 24.33 7.63 -10.37
N LEU A 200 23.41 7.40 -9.42
CA LEU A 200 23.77 6.89 -8.09
C LEU A 200 24.48 5.54 -8.15
N TYR A 201 24.02 4.61 -9.00
CA TYR A 201 24.64 3.31 -9.14
C TYR A 201 26.11 3.40 -9.56
N PHE A 202 26.42 4.26 -10.53
CA PHE A 202 27.81 4.50 -10.96
C PHE A 202 28.61 5.25 -9.90
N PHE A 203 28.01 6.23 -9.21
CA PHE A 203 28.65 6.96 -8.12
C PHE A 203 29.07 6.03 -6.97
N TYR A 204 28.25 5.04 -6.63
CA TYR A 204 28.59 3.99 -5.66
C TYR A 204 29.55 2.92 -6.20
N GLY A 205 30.18 3.14 -7.36
CA GLY A 205 31.18 2.24 -7.94
C GLY A 205 30.61 1.02 -8.65
N GLY A 206 29.31 1.02 -8.97
CA GLY A 206 28.69 0.04 -9.84
C GLY A 206 29.29 0.08 -11.25
N ARG A 207 29.34 -1.07 -11.92
CA ARG A 207 29.88 -1.19 -13.27
C ARG A 207 28.96 -2.05 -14.10
N LEU A 208 28.72 -1.67 -15.36
CA LEU A 208 28.04 -2.53 -16.31
C LEU A 208 29.05 -3.55 -16.87
N GLY A 209 28.59 -4.78 -17.05
CA GLY A 209 29.33 -5.86 -17.69
C GLY A 209 28.78 -6.16 -19.07
N ARG A 210 29.36 -7.16 -19.74
CA ARG A 210 28.77 -7.73 -20.96
C ARG A 210 27.57 -8.59 -20.59
N PRO A 211 26.44 -8.52 -21.32
CA PRO A 211 25.31 -9.40 -21.10
C PRO A 211 25.74 -10.86 -21.29
N THR A 212 25.47 -11.69 -20.29
CA THR A 212 25.75 -13.14 -20.34
C THR A 212 24.46 -13.94 -20.20
N LYS A 213 24.55 -15.27 -20.35
CA LYS A 213 23.43 -16.24 -20.23
C LYS A 213 22.69 -16.20 -18.88
N ILE A 214 23.16 -15.42 -17.90
CA ILE A 214 22.50 -15.15 -16.61
C ILE A 214 21.06 -14.65 -16.80
N TYR A 215 20.73 -13.99 -17.92
CA TYR A 215 19.35 -13.57 -18.22
C TYR A 215 18.34 -14.74 -18.17
N LYS A 216 18.74 -15.95 -18.59
CA LYS A 216 17.87 -17.14 -18.56
C LYS A 216 17.49 -17.52 -17.13
N GLN A 217 18.46 -17.42 -16.21
CA GLN A 217 18.23 -17.67 -14.80
C GLN A 217 17.32 -16.59 -14.21
N VAL A 218 17.55 -15.31 -14.54
CA VAL A 218 16.71 -14.21 -14.06
C VAL A 218 15.26 -14.42 -14.49
N ILE A 219 15.00 -14.67 -15.78
CA ILE A 219 13.65 -14.90 -16.31
C ILE A 219 13.00 -16.12 -15.64
N ARG A 220 13.71 -17.25 -15.57
CA ARG A 220 13.17 -18.49 -14.98
C ARG A 220 12.76 -18.31 -13.52
N GLN A 221 13.51 -17.51 -12.76
CA GLN A 221 13.24 -17.28 -11.34
C GLN A 221 12.21 -16.15 -11.12
N SER A 222 12.17 -15.14 -11.99
CA SER A 222 11.26 -14.00 -11.85
C SER A 222 9.86 -14.28 -12.38
N ALA A 223 9.72 -15.12 -13.42
CA ALA A 223 8.44 -15.45 -14.05
C ALA A 223 7.35 -15.96 -13.08
N PRO A 224 7.59 -16.96 -12.20
CA PRO A 224 6.54 -17.46 -11.31
C PRO A 224 6.09 -16.40 -10.29
N ILE A 225 7.03 -15.61 -9.77
CA ILE A 225 6.76 -14.54 -8.80
C ILE A 225 5.96 -13.43 -9.47
N THR A 226 6.33 -13.07 -10.70
CA THR A 226 5.62 -12.09 -11.51
C THR A 226 4.22 -12.58 -11.84
N GLY A 227 4.05 -13.85 -12.24
CA GLY A 227 2.74 -14.43 -12.56
C GLY A 227 1.74 -14.31 -11.41
N VAL A 228 2.14 -14.68 -10.18
CA VAL A 228 1.26 -14.55 -8.99
C VAL A 228 0.89 -13.09 -8.71
N ARG A 229 1.83 -12.16 -8.87
CA ARG A 229 1.58 -10.73 -8.64
C ARG A 229 0.71 -10.11 -9.72
N VAL A 230 0.92 -10.49 -10.98
CA VAL A 230 0.11 -10.06 -12.13
C VAL A 230 -1.33 -10.53 -11.95
N LEU A 231 -1.53 -11.81 -11.60
CA LEU A 231 -2.88 -12.34 -11.32
C LEU A 231 -3.58 -11.56 -10.21
N SER A 232 -2.88 -11.22 -9.12
CA SER A 232 -3.43 -10.37 -8.06
C SER A 232 -3.75 -8.95 -8.55
N SER A 233 -2.94 -8.39 -9.44
CA SER A 233 -3.05 -6.98 -9.88
C SER A 233 -4.26 -6.71 -10.77
N PHE A 234 -4.83 -7.72 -11.43
CA PHE A 234 -6.02 -7.56 -12.27
C PHE A 234 -7.29 -7.17 -11.51
N VAL A 235 -7.32 -7.36 -10.19
CA VAL A 235 -8.52 -7.04 -9.41
C VAL A 235 -8.85 -5.54 -9.48
N GLN A 236 -7.84 -4.68 -9.39
CA GLN A 236 -8.04 -3.22 -9.39
C GLN A 236 -8.57 -2.66 -10.71
N PRO A 237 -8.00 -2.95 -11.89
CA PRO A 237 -8.57 -2.47 -13.14
C PRO A 237 -9.95 -3.08 -13.42
N LEU A 238 -10.22 -4.33 -13.02
CA LEU A 238 -11.58 -4.86 -13.16
C LEU A 238 -12.59 -4.03 -12.37
N VAL A 239 -12.28 -3.62 -11.13
CA VAL A 239 -13.12 -2.67 -10.39
C VAL A 239 -13.24 -1.33 -11.12
N ALA A 240 -12.12 -0.80 -11.61
CA ALA A 240 -12.04 0.49 -12.30
C ALA A 240 -12.81 0.54 -13.63
N LEU A 241 -12.96 -0.59 -14.30
CA LEU A 241 -13.70 -0.70 -15.56
C LEU A 241 -15.17 -1.07 -15.33
N ILE A 242 -15.44 -2.02 -14.43
CA ILE A 242 -16.80 -2.53 -14.19
C ILE A 242 -17.66 -1.50 -13.47
N LEU A 243 -17.15 -0.86 -12.41
CA LEU A 243 -17.99 0.00 -11.58
C LEU A 243 -18.50 1.24 -12.34
N PRO A 244 -17.66 2.04 -13.04
CA PRO A 244 -18.16 3.15 -13.83
C PRO A 244 -19.12 2.69 -14.94
N ALA A 245 -18.81 1.60 -15.64
CA ALA A 245 -19.69 1.06 -16.68
C ALA A 245 -21.09 0.68 -16.13
N ARG A 246 -21.14 0.10 -14.93
CA ARG A 246 -22.41 -0.29 -14.29
C ARG A 246 -23.18 0.91 -13.70
N LEU A 247 -22.48 1.97 -13.30
CA LEU A 247 -23.12 3.25 -12.97
C LEU A 247 -23.74 3.90 -14.23
N ILE A 248 -23.04 3.89 -15.37
CA ILE A 248 -23.63 4.39 -16.61
C ILE A 248 -24.86 3.55 -17.00
N ALA A 249 -24.76 2.23 -16.91
CA ALA A 249 -25.88 1.34 -17.14
C ALA A 249 -27.04 1.51 -16.14
N SER A 250 -26.83 2.21 -15.02
CA SER A 250 -27.89 2.58 -14.06
C SER A 250 -28.41 4.01 -14.28
N GLY A 251 -28.02 4.69 -15.36
CA GLY A 251 -28.54 6.01 -15.74
C GLY A 251 -27.63 7.20 -15.38
N TYR A 252 -26.43 6.98 -14.84
CA TYR A 252 -25.47 8.07 -14.64
C TYR A 252 -24.78 8.46 -15.95
N THR A 253 -24.39 9.73 -16.08
CA THR A 253 -23.51 10.17 -17.18
C THR A 253 -22.08 9.66 -16.97
N SER A 254 -21.25 9.64 -18.02
CA SER A 254 -19.82 9.30 -17.91
C SER A 254 -19.10 10.17 -16.88
N ALA A 255 -19.32 11.50 -16.94
CA ALA A 255 -18.77 12.47 -16.02
C ALA A 255 -19.14 12.16 -14.55
N GLN A 256 -20.41 11.87 -14.28
CA GLN A 256 -20.87 11.51 -12.93
C GLN A 256 -20.24 10.19 -12.46
N ALA A 257 -20.21 9.17 -13.30
CA ALA A 257 -19.63 7.87 -12.96
C ALA A 257 -18.12 7.98 -12.65
N MET A 258 -17.38 8.74 -13.47
CA MET A 258 -15.96 9.00 -13.24
C MET A 258 -15.74 9.85 -12.00
N SER A 259 -16.55 10.86 -11.75
CA SER A 259 -16.52 11.66 -10.53
C SER A 259 -16.74 10.80 -9.29
N MET A 260 -17.79 9.98 -9.25
CA MET A 260 -18.07 9.08 -8.11
C MET A 260 -16.94 8.08 -7.87
N TYR A 261 -16.40 7.48 -8.93
CA TYR A 261 -15.24 6.59 -8.85
C TYR A 261 -14.00 7.33 -8.33
N GLY A 262 -13.75 8.54 -8.84
CA GLY A 262 -12.65 9.42 -8.44
C GLY A 262 -12.75 9.85 -6.98
N VAL A 263 -13.94 10.14 -6.47
CA VAL A 263 -14.14 10.41 -5.03
C VAL A 263 -13.85 9.15 -4.21
N ALA A 264 -14.44 8.01 -4.56
CA ALA A 264 -14.28 6.78 -3.78
C ALA A 264 -12.82 6.30 -3.73
N MET A 265 -12.20 6.09 -4.90
CA MET A 265 -10.85 5.54 -5.01
C MET A 265 -9.78 6.61 -4.80
N GLY A 266 -10.02 7.83 -5.29
CA GLY A 266 -9.08 8.94 -5.30
C GLY A 266 -9.01 9.72 -3.99
N MET A 267 -10.12 9.86 -3.26
CA MET A 267 -10.20 10.70 -2.05
C MET A 267 -10.47 9.87 -0.78
N THR A 268 -11.47 8.98 -0.81
CA THR A 268 -11.96 8.27 0.38
C THR A 268 -11.09 7.05 0.78
N PHE A 269 -10.85 6.12 -0.14
CA PHE A 269 -10.18 4.85 0.23
C PHE A 269 -8.73 4.95 0.69
N PRO A 270 -7.93 5.97 0.36
CA PRO A 270 -6.64 6.20 0.99
C PRO A 270 -6.69 6.18 2.53
N PHE A 271 -7.78 6.66 3.15
CA PHE A 271 -7.96 6.61 4.60
C PHE A 271 -8.11 5.19 5.12
N LEU A 272 -8.81 4.31 4.37
CA LEU A 272 -9.03 2.92 4.76
C LEU A 272 -7.71 2.15 4.94
N PHE A 273 -6.65 2.55 4.24
CA PHE A 273 -5.34 1.91 4.31
C PHE A 273 -4.48 2.35 5.49
N LEU A 274 -4.89 3.36 6.29
CA LEU A 274 -4.10 3.85 7.44
C LEU A 274 -3.70 2.73 8.42
N PRO A 275 -4.62 1.84 8.87
CA PRO A 275 -4.25 0.70 9.73
C PRO A 275 -3.21 -0.24 9.10
N SER A 276 -3.25 -0.38 7.77
CA SER A 276 -2.43 -1.35 7.04
C SER A 276 -0.92 -1.08 7.15
N SER A 277 -0.52 0.17 7.36
CA SER A 277 0.90 0.53 7.55
C SER A 277 1.46 -0.04 8.87
N LEU A 278 0.70 0.09 9.96
CA LEU A 278 1.08 -0.42 11.27
C LEU A 278 1.01 -1.96 11.29
N ILE A 279 -0.05 -2.53 10.71
CA ILE A 279 -0.22 -3.98 10.59
C ILE A 279 0.89 -4.59 9.72
N GLY A 280 1.21 -3.95 8.60
CA GLY A 280 2.31 -4.37 7.73
C GLY A 280 3.67 -4.35 8.42
N SER A 281 3.91 -3.33 9.27
CA SER A 281 5.14 -3.26 10.08
C SER A 281 5.25 -4.46 11.02
N LEU A 282 4.18 -4.81 11.75
CA LEU A 282 4.15 -6.02 12.57
C LEU A 282 4.36 -7.28 11.72
N ALA A 283 3.71 -7.38 10.56
CA ALA A 283 3.83 -8.52 9.66
C ALA A 283 5.29 -8.80 9.24
N THR A 284 6.11 -7.77 9.02
CA THR A 284 7.52 -7.96 8.65
C THR A 284 8.36 -8.64 9.72
N ALA A 285 8.08 -8.38 11.00
CA ALA A 285 8.74 -9.04 12.13
C ALA A 285 8.12 -10.41 12.45
N LEU A 286 6.82 -10.53 12.20
CA LEU A 286 6.02 -11.73 12.47
C LEU A 286 6.42 -12.91 11.58
N VAL A 287 6.63 -12.66 10.29
CA VAL A 287 6.96 -13.69 9.30
C VAL A 287 8.18 -14.52 9.72
N PRO A 288 9.37 -13.93 9.99
CA PRO A 288 10.53 -14.71 10.40
C PRO A 288 10.36 -15.37 11.78
N ASP A 289 9.69 -14.71 12.75
CA ASP A 289 9.44 -15.26 14.09
C ASP A 289 8.61 -16.56 14.02
N ILE A 290 7.52 -16.56 13.25
CA ILE A 290 6.69 -17.77 13.04
C ILE A 290 7.47 -18.84 12.28
N SER A 291 8.19 -18.47 11.21
CA SER A 291 8.97 -19.45 10.43
C SER A 291 10.04 -20.14 11.29
N MET A 292 10.72 -19.40 12.18
CA MET A 292 11.68 -20.00 13.12
C MET A 292 11.01 -20.89 14.16
N ALA A 293 9.88 -20.46 14.72
CA ALA A 293 9.13 -21.25 15.70
C ALA A 293 8.59 -22.56 15.12
N MET A 294 8.26 -22.59 13.82
CA MET A 294 7.89 -23.80 13.08
C MET A 294 9.06 -24.80 13.00
N VAL A 295 10.28 -24.33 12.73
CA VAL A 295 11.49 -25.19 12.72
C VAL A 295 11.78 -25.75 14.11
N GLN A 296 11.54 -24.94 15.15
CA GLN A 296 11.72 -25.33 16.55
C GLN A 296 10.55 -26.16 17.12
N ASN A 297 9.48 -26.39 16.35
CA ASN A 297 8.25 -27.03 16.80
C ASN A 297 7.62 -26.39 18.07
N ASN A 298 7.83 -25.08 18.26
CA ASN A 298 7.32 -24.37 19.43
C ASN A 298 5.87 -23.91 19.22
N ASN A 299 4.94 -24.86 19.32
CA ASN A 299 3.51 -24.63 19.06
C ASN A 299 2.89 -23.58 19.99
N LYS A 300 3.33 -23.49 21.24
CA LYS A 300 2.84 -22.49 22.19
C LYS A 300 3.21 -21.07 21.74
N HIS A 301 4.46 -20.87 21.32
CA HIS A 301 4.92 -19.58 20.81
C HIS A 301 4.18 -19.20 19.52
N ILE A 302 3.98 -20.16 18.61
CA ILE A 302 3.20 -19.95 17.38
C ILE A 302 1.77 -19.48 17.72
N GLU A 303 1.09 -20.18 18.63
CA GLU A 303 -0.28 -19.84 19.04
C GLU A 303 -0.35 -18.44 19.65
N GLN A 304 0.52 -18.13 20.61
CA GLN A 304 0.60 -16.81 21.25
C GLN A 304 0.86 -15.70 20.23
N ARG A 305 1.78 -15.94 19.29
CA ARG A 305 2.17 -14.95 18.30
C ARG A 305 1.07 -14.72 17.26
N VAL A 306 0.42 -15.77 16.76
CA VAL A 306 -0.73 -15.65 15.86
C VAL A 306 -1.88 -14.89 16.53
N GLN A 307 -2.22 -15.28 17.75
CA GLN A 307 -3.31 -14.64 18.49
C GLN A 307 -3.02 -13.15 18.76
N SER A 308 -1.83 -12.84 19.26
CA SER A 308 -1.44 -11.45 19.56
C SER A 308 -1.41 -10.58 18.30
N SER A 309 -0.99 -11.14 17.16
CA SER A 309 -0.92 -10.40 15.89
C SER A 309 -2.31 -10.09 15.33
N ILE A 310 -3.24 -11.04 15.41
CA ILE A 310 -4.64 -10.79 15.03
C ILE A 310 -5.28 -9.74 15.94
N PHE A 311 -5.01 -9.80 17.25
CA PHE A 311 -5.52 -8.81 18.19
C PHE A 311 -4.93 -7.42 17.99
N PHE A 312 -3.65 -7.32 17.65
CA PHE A 312 -3.04 -6.06 17.27
C PHE A 312 -3.70 -5.48 16.01
N ALA A 313 -3.92 -6.31 14.98
CA ALA A 313 -4.60 -5.87 13.76
C ALA A 313 -6.03 -5.37 14.02
N LEU A 314 -6.78 -6.07 14.88
CA LEU A 314 -8.09 -5.61 15.33
C LEU A 314 -7.99 -4.27 16.07
N PHE A 315 -7.13 -4.16 17.08
CA PHE A 315 -6.97 -2.95 17.88
C PHE A 315 -6.65 -1.74 17.01
N VAL A 316 -5.68 -1.85 16.09
CA VAL A 316 -5.31 -0.75 15.19
C VAL A 316 -6.46 -0.37 14.25
N SER A 317 -7.22 -1.35 13.77
CA SER A 317 -8.36 -1.08 12.87
C SER A 317 -9.50 -0.39 13.62
N PHE A 318 -9.82 -0.85 14.83
CA PHE A 318 -10.82 -0.23 15.71
C PHE A 318 -10.34 1.08 16.36
N LEU A 319 -9.04 1.38 16.38
CA LEU A 319 -8.55 2.67 16.84
C LEU A 319 -9.01 3.79 15.89
N VAL A 320 -9.02 3.52 14.58
CA VAL A 320 -9.28 4.54 13.55
C VAL A 320 -10.73 4.52 13.06
N ALA A 321 -11.31 3.33 12.84
CA ALA A 321 -12.63 3.21 12.22
C ALA A 321 -13.75 3.98 12.96
N PRO A 322 -13.90 3.93 14.30
CA PRO A 322 -14.94 4.64 15.03
C PRO A 322 -14.91 6.16 14.83
N VAL A 323 -13.70 6.74 14.77
CA VAL A 323 -13.52 8.18 14.53
C VAL A 323 -14.03 8.55 13.13
N PHE A 324 -13.68 7.77 12.11
CA PHE A 324 -14.16 8.02 10.74
C PHE A 324 -15.65 7.75 10.56
N ILE A 325 -16.23 6.80 11.30
CA ILE A 325 -17.69 6.63 11.33
C ILE A 325 -18.36 7.87 11.94
N ALA A 326 -17.78 8.44 13.01
CA ALA A 326 -18.38 9.57 13.72
C ALA A 326 -18.29 10.90 12.94
N ILE A 327 -17.14 11.19 12.32
CA ILE A 327 -16.83 12.53 11.78
C ILE A 327 -16.18 12.49 10.39
N GLY A 328 -16.36 11.41 9.63
CA GLY A 328 -15.79 11.24 8.29
C GLY A 328 -16.26 12.30 7.27
N ASP A 329 -17.49 12.80 7.42
CA ASP A 329 -18.03 13.95 6.68
C ASP A 329 -17.11 15.18 6.77
N LYS A 330 -16.68 15.53 7.99
CA LYS A 330 -15.77 16.66 8.24
C LYS A 330 -14.39 16.42 7.64
N PHE A 331 -13.87 15.19 7.66
CA PHE A 331 -12.63 14.85 6.97
C PHE A 331 -12.73 15.08 5.46
N GLY A 332 -13.83 14.67 4.84
CA GLY A 332 -14.05 14.86 3.41
C GLY A 332 -14.10 16.33 3.00
N VAL A 333 -14.86 17.14 3.74
CA VAL A 333 -14.94 18.59 3.49
C VAL A 333 -13.60 19.26 3.79
N PHE A 334 -13.01 19.02 4.97
CA PHE A 334 -11.79 19.70 5.40
C PHE A 334 -10.58 19.40 4.52
N LEU A 335 -10.43 18.16 4.04
CA LEU A 335 -9.27 17.75 3.24
C LEU A 335 -9.54 17.85 1.75
N TYR A 336 -10.72 17.48 1.26
CA TYR A 336 -10.98 17.38 -0.18
C TYR A 336 -11.92 18.43 -0.73
N ASP A 337 -12.53 19.24 0.14
CA ASP A 337 -13.64 20.14 -0.24
C ASP A 337 -14.77 19.37 -0.94
N ASN A 338 -15.03 18.15 -0.46
CA ASN A 338 -15.94 17.22 -1.10
C ASN A 338 -16.78 16.45 -0.07
N ALA A 339 -18.06 16.79 0.04
CA ALA A 339 -18.99 16.17 0.98
C ALA A 339 -19.19 14.67 0.73
N LEU A 340 -19.29 14.25 -0.54
CA LEU A 340 -19.46 12.84 -0.91
C LEU A 340 -18.27 12.00 -0.44
N SER A 341 -17.04 12.54 -0.48
CA SER A 341 -15.85 11.84 0.00
C SER A 341 -15.92 11.50 1.49
N GLY A 342 -16.53 12.39 2.27
CA GLY A 342 -16.71 12.23 3.71
C GLY A 342 -17.87 11.29 4.06
N ILE A 343 -18.98 11.37 3.33
CA ILE A 343 -20.09 10.40 3.46
C ILE A 343 -19.61 8.98 3.15
N LEU A 344 -18.86 8.80 2.05
CA LEU A 344 -18.28 7.51 1.72
C LEU A 344 -17.28 7.05 2.78
N LEU A 345 -16.54 7.97 3.43
CA LEU A 345 -15.61 7.63 4.51
C LEU A 345 -16.36 7.06 5.72
N GLN A 346 -17.46 7.72 6.15
CA GLN A 346 -18.30 7.23 7.24
C GLN A 346 -18.85 5.83 6.94
N TYR A 347 -19.36 5.62 5.73
CA TYR A 347 -19.97 4.34 5.33
C TYR A 347 -18.96 3.22 5.08
N SER A 348 -17.71 3.54 4.77
CA SER A 348 -16.68 2.54 4.45
C SER A 348 -15.68 2.26 5.57
N ALA A 349 -15.64 3.07 6.63
CA ALA A 349 -14.69 2.93 7.72
C ALA A 349 -14.71 1.54 8.39
N TRP A 350 -15.86 0.87 8.45
CA TRP A 350 -15.97 -0.49 9.00
C TRP A 350 -15.14 -1.53 8.24
N ILE A 351 -14.87 -1.33 6.93
CA ILE A 351 -14.07 -2.23 6.09
C ILE A 351 -12.65 -2.39 6.63
N MET A 352 -12.13 -1.37 7.34
CA MET A 352 -10.81 -1.42 7.96
C MET A 352 -10.62 -2.66 8.85
N ILE A 353 -11.68 -3.11 9.53
CA ILE A 353 -11.63 -4.23 10.48
C ILE A 353 -11.34 -5.56 9.75
N PRO A 354 -12.20 -6.06 8.84
CA PRO A 354 -11.90 -7.29 8.10
C PRO A 354 -10.68 -7.15 7.18
N MET A 355 -10.39 -5.94 6.68
CA MET A 355 -9.18 -5.69 5.89
C MET A 355 -7.91 -5.85 6.73
N GLY A 356 -7.89 -5.32 7.95
CA GLY A 356 -6.77 -5.49 8.89
C GLY A 356 -6.54 -6.95 9.26
N ILE A 357 -7.61 -7.71 9.49
CA ILE A 357 -7.53 -9.17 9.71
C ILE A 357 -6.97 -9.87 8.47
N THR A 358 -7.45 -9.53 7.28
CA THR A 358 -6.97 -10.13 6.02
C THR A 358 -5.48 -9.88 5.85
N ASN A 359 -5.00 -8.65 6.07
CA ASN A 359 -3.60 -8.29 5.94
C ASN A 359 -2.68 -9.12 6.86
N ILE A 360 -3.02 -9.23 8.15
CA ILE A 360 -2.17 -9.97 9.10
C ILE A 360 -2.27 -11.49 8.88
N THR A 361 -3.46 -12.00 8.56
CA THR A 361 -3.65 -13.44 8.34
C THR A 361 -3.00 -13.90 7.05
N SER A 362 -3.02 -13.11 5.98
CA SER A 362 -2.24 -13.38 4.77
C SER A 362 -0.75 -13.41 5.05
N ALA A 363 -0.22 -12.50 5.88
CA ALA A 363 1.19 -12.55 6.28
C ALA A 363 1.53 -13.83 7.06
N ILE A 364 0.67 -14.27 7.97
CA ILE A 364 0.83 -15.53 8.72
C ILE A 364 0.78 -16.74 7.77
N LEU A 365 -0.15 -16.76 6.82
CA LEU A 365 -0.24 -17.84 5.83
C LEU A 365 1.03 -17.90 4.96
N ASN A 366 1.54 -16.75 4.54
CA ASN A 366 2.78 -16.65 3.78
C ASN A 366 3.98 -17.14 4.60
N SER A 367 4.04 -16.86 5.91
CA SER A 367 5.15 -17.30 6.77
C SER A 367 5.21 -18.81 6.99
N VAL A 368 4.12 -19.53 6.73
CA VAL A 368 4.01 -20.99 6.87
C VAL A 368 3.94 -21.71 5.52
N GLY A 369 4.29 -21.02 4.42
CA GLY A 369 4.35 -21.58 3.07
C GLY A 369 2.99 -21.85 2.42
N MET A 370 1.96 -21.06 2.75
CA MET A 370 0.61 -21.17 2.19
C MET A 370 0.21 -19.95 1.35
N GLU A 371 1.17 -19.29 0.70
CA GLU A 371 0.95 -18.08 -0.09
C GLU A 371 -0.02 -18.28 -1.26
N VAL A 372 0.07 -19.42 -1.97
CA VAL A 372 -0.86 -19.73 -3.07
C VAL A 372 -2.29 -19.89 -2.54
N ARG A 373 -2.47 -20.51 -1.38
CA ARG A 373 -3.80 -20.69 -0.79
C ARG A 373 -4.33 -19.37 -0.23
N SER A 374 -3.48 -18.54 0.37
CA SER A 374 -3.89 -17.19 0.79
C SER A 374 -4.33 -16.36 -0.42
N PHE A 375 -3.65 -16.48 -1.56
CA PHE A 375 -4.03 -15.82 -2.80
C PHE A 375 -5.38 -16.34 -3.31
N LEU A 376 -5.63 -17.66 -3.30
CA LEU A 376 -6.93 -18.21 -3.67
C LEU A 376 -8.06 -17.70 -2.76
N ASN A 377 -7.83 -17.59 -1.45
CA ASN A 377 -8.81 -16.99 -0.53
C ASN A 377 -9.11 -15.52 -0.86
N TYR A 378 -8.10 -14.77 -1.33
CA TYR A 378 -8.28 -13.41 -1.83
C TYR A 378 -9.12 -13.38 -3.11
N ILE A 379 -8.87 -14.29 -4.07
CA ILE A 379 -9.66 -14.40 -5.30
C ILE A 379 -11.12 -14.77 -5.01
N VAL A 380 -11.37 -15.68 -4.07
CA VAL A 380 -12.74 -16.00 -3.63
C VAL A 380 -13.43 -14.76 -3.06
N GLY A 381 -12.73 -13.96 -2.25
CA GLY A 381 -13.26 -12.67 -1.78
C GLY A 381 -13.54 -11.70 -2.94
N ALA A 382 -12.61 -11.57 -3.89
CA ALA A 382 -12.75 -10.70 -5.04
C ALA A 382 -13.97 -11.05 -5.92
N ILE A 383 -14.34 -12.34 -6.02
CA ILE A 383 -15.58 -12.76 -6.70
C ILE A 383 -16.81 -12.10 -6.05
N PHE A 384 -16.92 -12.10 -4.72
CA PHE A 384 -18.02 -11.42 -4.03
C PHE A 384 -18.00 -9.90 -4.24
N MET A 385 -16.81 -9.30 -4.31
CA MET A 385 -16.68 -7.89 -4.67
C MET A 385 -17.20 -7.63 -6.08
N PHE A 386 -16.82 -8.47 -7.05
CA PHE A 386 -17.28 -8.34 -8.43
C PHE A 386 -18.79 -8.53 -8.56
N LEU A 387 -19.38 -9.50 -7.86
CA LEU A 387 -20.82 -9.66 -7.81
C LEU A 387 -21.50 -8.39 -7.25
N ALA A 388 -20.98 -7.83 -6.17
CA ALA A 388 -21.53 -6.60 -5.60
C ALA A 388 -21.45 -5.41 -6.56
N ILE A 389 -20.27 -5.12 -7.13
CA ILE A 389 -20.13 -3.98 -8.07
C ILE A 389 -20.83 -4.22 -9.41
N PHE A 390 -21.20 -5.46 -9.74
CA PHE A 390 -21.98 -5.75 -10.93
C PHE A 390 -23.47 -5.51 -10.69
N PHE A 391 -24.04 -6.03 -9.60
CA PHE A 391 -25.49 -6.00 -9.38
C PHE A 391 -25.99 -4.80 -8.58
N LEU A 392 -25.23 -4.31 -7.61
CA LEU A 392 -25.72 -3.29 -6.65
C LEU A 392 -25.66 -1.83 -7.13
N PRO A 393 -24.87 -1.40 -8.15
CA PRO A 393 -24.85 0.02 -8.54
C PRO A 393 -26.20 0.59 -8.94
N GLN A 394 -27.08 -0.25 -9.52
CA GLN A 394 -28.45 0.15 -9.85
C GLN A 394 -29.31 0.49 -8.63
N LEU A 395 -29.00 -0.05 -7.46
CA LEU A 395 -29.77 0.14 -6.23
C LEU A 395 -29.15 1.19 -5.31
N ILE A 396 -27.83 1.20 -5.18
CA ILE A 396 -27.11 1.98 -4.17
C ILE A 396 -25.95 2.81 -4.75
N GLY A 397 -25.83 2.90 -6.09
CA GLY A 397 -24.79 3.67 -6.76
C GLY A 397 -23.38 3.23 -6.36
N VAL A 398 -22.50 4.20 -6.12
CA VAL A 398 -21.09 3.95 -5.77
C VAL A 398 -20.91 3.19 -4.45
N ASN A 399 -21.92 3.17 -3.56
CA ASN A 399 -21.88 2.39 -2.32
C ASN A 399 -21.80 0.87 -2.59
N ALA A 400 -22.12 0.40 -3.80
CA ALA A 400 -21.86 -0.97 -4.23
C ALA A 400 -20.39 -1.37 -4.06
N LEU A 401 -19.46 -0.43 -4.23
CA LEU A 401 -18.03 -0.64 -4.00
C LEU A 401 -17.70 -0.90 -2.53
N ILE A 402 -18.36 -0.17 -1.63
CA ILE A 402 -18.22 -0.34 -0.18
C ILE A 402 -18.67 -1.75 0.22
N VAL A 403 -19.87 -2.15 -0.22
CA VAL A 403 -20.41 -3.48 0.04
C VAL A 403 -19.49 -4.55 -0.54
N GLY A 404 -19.03 -4.38 -1.78
CA GLY A 404 -18.15 -5.34 -2.45
C GLY A 404 -16.80 -5.51 -1.76
N MET A 405 -16.12 -4.42 -1.44
CA MET A 405 -14.84 -4.47 -0.73
C MET A 405 -14.99 -5.05 0.67
N GLY A 406 -16.05 -4.66 1.38
CA GLY A 406 -16.38 -5.22 2.68
C GLY A 406 -16.62 -6.74 2.63
N ALA A 407 -17.43 -7.21 1.67
CA ALA A 407 -17.69 -8.62 1.45
C ALA A 407 -16.42 -9.40 1.10
N SER A 408 -15.58 -8.86 0.20
CA SER A 408 -14.30 -9.47 -0.14
C SER A 408 -13.40 -9.60 1.09
N ALA A 409 -13.24 -8.53 1.86
CA ALA A 409 -12.40 -8.54 3.05
C ALA A 409 -12.93 -9.53 4.12
N LEU A 410 -14.24 -9.59 4.33
CA LEU A 410 -14.87 -10.53 5.27
C LEU A 410 -14.64 -11.99 4.85
N VAL A 411 -14.90 -12.31 3.59
CA VAL A 411 -14.72 -13.67 3.05
C VAL A 411 -13.24 -14.07 3.12
N SER A 412 -12.33 -13.20 2.69
CA SER A 412 -10.89 -13.48 2.76
C SER A 412 -10.40 -13.64 4.20
N ALA A 413 -10.82 -12.79 5.13
CA ALA A 413 -10.49 -12.91 6.55
C ALA A 413 -10.99 -14.25 7.14
N PHE A 414 -12.24 -14.61 6.85
CA PHE A 414 -12.84 -15.86 7.33
C PHE A 414 -12.08 -17.10 6.80
N LEU A 415 -11.84 -17.16 5.49
CA LEU A 415 -11.13 -18.26 4.86
C LEU A 415 -9.68 -18.36 5.36
N ASN A 416 -9.00 -17.23 5.53
CA ASN A 416 -7.66 -17.19 6.08
C ASN A 416 -7.61 -17.71 7.52
N ILE A 417 -8.50 -17.23 8.40
CA ILE A 417 -8.58 -17.71 9.79
C ILE A 417 -8.86 -19.21 9.84
N LYS A 418 -9.82 -19.70 9.05
CA LYS A 418 -10.14 -21.14 8.98
C LYS A 418 -8.92 -21.95 8.56
N MET A 419 -8.17 -21.47 7.57
CA MET A 419 -6.98 -22.13 7.08
C MET A 419 -5.82 -22.11 8.10
N ILE A 420 -5.62 -21.00 8.80
CA ILE A 420 -4.63 -20.90 9.89
C ILE A 420 -4.94 -21.90 11.00
N LYS A 421 -6.19 -21.93 11.47
CA LYS A 421 -6.65 -22.90 12.48
C LYS A 421 -6.37 -24.34 12.05
N LYS A 422 -6.68 -24.68 10.79
CA LYS A 422 -6.46 -26.02 10.24
C LYS A 422 -4.98 -26.37 10.11
N LYS A 423 -4.14 -25.47 9.58
CA LYS A 423 -2.71 -25.76 9.35
C LYS A 423 -1.91 -25.83 10.65
N LEU A 424 -2.14 -24.88 11.55
CA LEU A 424 -1.37 -24.75 12.79
C LEU A 424 -1.98 -25.51 13.96
N LYS A 425 -3.21 -26.04 13.83
CA LYS A 425 -3.95 -26.76 14.87
C LYS A 425 -4.10 -25.95 16.17
N ILE A 426 -4.23 -24.63 16.05
CA ILE A 426 -4.38 -23.68 17.17
C ILE A 426 -5.83 -23.23 17.36
N LYS A 427 -6.16 -22.80 18.58
CA LYS A 427 -7.43 -22.13 18.86
C LYS A 427 -7.22 -20.62 18.78
N ILE A 428 -8.13 -19.91 18.10
CA ILE A 428 -8.08 -18.45 17.99
C ILE A 428 -9.33 -17.89 18.65
N GLN A 429 -9.14 -17.18 19.77
CA GLN A 429 -10.20 -16.56 20.57
C GLN A 429 -10.64 -15.19 20.00
N LEU A 430 -11.11 -15.17 18.76
CA LEU A 430 -11.43 -13.92 18.05
C LEU A 430 -12.77 -13.31 18.47
N THR A 431 -13.79 -14.15 18.65
CA THR A 431 -15.19 -13.72 18.79
C THR A 431 -15.41 -12.80 19.97
N LYS A 432 -14.93 -13.18 21.16
CA LYS A 432 -15.07 -12.37 22.38
C LYS A 432 -14.42 -11.00 22.21
N LYS A 433 -13.16 -10.93 21.75
CA LYS A 433 -12.44 -9.66 21.58
C LYS A 433 -13.06 -8.76 20.52
N LEU A 434 -13.46 -9.35 19.39
CA LEU A 434 -14.15 -8.62 18.33
C LEU A 434 -15.44 -7.99 18.86
N PHE A 435 -16.26 -8.77 19.57
CA PHE A 435 -17.51 -8.27 20.16
C PHE A 435 -17.28 -7.16 21.18
N THR A 436 -16.30 -7.32 22.08
CA THR A 436 -15.95 -6.27 23.04
C THR A 436 -15.47 -4.98 22.35
N MET A 437 -14.66 -5.07 21.29
CA MET A 437 -14.22 -3.90 20.54
C MET A 437 -15.38 -3.20 19.80
N ILE A 438 -16.34 -3.97 19.27
CA ILE A 438 -17.57 -3.40 18.69
C ILE A 438 -18.35 -2.65 19.76
N LEU A 439 -18.54 -3.26 20.94
CA LEU A 439 -19.28 -2.62 22.04
C LEU A 439 -18.61 -1.31 22.49
N ILE A 440 -17.28 -1.28 22.58
CA ILE A 440 -16.48 -0.10 22.94
C ILE A 440 -16.53 0.98 21.85
N SER A 441 -16.64 0.59 20.58
CA SER A 441 -16.71 1.53 19.47
C SER A 441 -17.98 2.39 19.49
N LEU A 442 -19.12 1.86 19.97
CA LEU A 442 -20.38 2.59 20.03
C LEU A 442 -20.31 3.88 20.88
N PRO A 443 -19.91 3.85 22.17
CA PRO A 443 -19.75 5.06 22.97
C PRO A 443 -18.60 5.93 22.46
N THR A 444 -17.58 5.36 21.81
CA THR A 444 -16.53 6.14 21.15
C THR A 444 -17.11 7.00 20.02
N ILE A 445 -17.93 6.40 19.15
CA ILE A 445 -18.60 7.09 18.03
C ILE A 445 -19.51 8.18 18.58
N ALA A 446 -20.37 7.84 19.55
CA ALA A 446 -21.33 8.77 20.14
C ALA A 446 -20.64 9.98 20.80
N LEU A 447 -19.57 9.75 21.57
CA LEU A 447 -18.81 10.84 22.19
C LEU A 447 -18.14 11.72 21.14
N THR A 448 -17.50 11.09 20.13
CA THR A 448 -16.79 11.81 19.08
C THR A 448 -17.75 12.68 18.26
N SER A 449 -18.91 12.15 17.89
CA SER A 449 -19.93 12.91 17.16
C SER A 449 -20.55 14.01 18.01
N PHE A 450 -20.78 13.77 19.31
CA PHE A 450 -21.28 14.78 20.25
C PHE A 450 -20.32 15.95 20.41
N ILE A 451 -19.05 15.68 20.69
CA ILE A 451 -18.01 16.72 20.83
C ILE A 451 -17.87 17.51 19.55
N SER A 452 -17.86 16.80 18.42
CA SER A 452 -17.78 17.41 17.09
C SER A 452 -18.98 18.31 16.81
N SER A 453 -20.19 17.89 17.18
CA SER A 453 -21.40 18.70 17.04
C SER A 453 -21.35 19.95 17.92
N LEU A 454 -20.86 19.82 19.16
CA LEU A 454 -20.69 20.94 20.07
C LEU A 454 -19.68 21.97 19.52
N PHE A 455 -18.54 21.49 19.03
CA PHE A 455 -17.46 22.35 18.55
C PHE A 455 -17.72 22.95 17.18
N SER A 456 -18.56 22.36 16.32
CA SER A 456 -18.91 23.00 15.05
C SER A 456 -19.60 24.36 15.19
N TYR A 457 -20.20 24.66 16.35
CA TYR A 457 -20.81 25.98 16.60
C TYR A 457 -19.81 27.04 17.10
N VAL A 458 -18.65 26.62 17.62
CA VAL A 458 -17.75 27.50 18.40
C VAL A 458 -16.35 27.58 17.78
N LEU A 459 -15.88 26.51 17.17
CA LEU A 459 -14.51 26.37 16.67
C LEU A 459 -14.47 26.30 15.13
N PRO A 460 -13.41 26.83 14.50
CA PRO A 460 -13.12 26.55 13.10
C PRO A 460 -12.97 25.06 12.83
N LEU A 461 -13.34 24.62 11.62
CA LEU A 461 -13.37 23.21 11.20
C LEU A 461 -12.08 22.44 11.51
N PHE A 462 -10.91 23.08 11.36
CA PHE A 462 -9.62 22.46 11.67
C PHE A 462 -9.50 22.07 13.15
N PHE A 463 -9.82 22.99 14.07
CA PHE A 463 -9.68 22.75 15.51
C PHE A 463 -10.70 21.75 16.01
N ASP A 464 -11.94 21.85 15.54
CA ASP A 464 -12.97 20.84 15.80
C ASP A 464 -12.51 19.44 15.36
N LEU A 465 -12.07 19.28 14.11
CA LEU A 465 -11.63 18.00 13.58
C LEU A 465 -10.47 17.42 14.40
N VAL A 466 -9.45 18.23 14.73
CA VAL A 466 -8.29 17.80 15.51
C VAL A 466 -8.70 17.37 16.92
N ILE A 467 -9.47 18.20 17.63
CA ILE A 467 -9.84 17.93 19.03
C ILE A 467 -10.80 16.73 19.09
N SER A 468 -11.84 16.70 18.25
CA SER A 468 -12.80 15.60 18.18
C SER A 468 -12.10 14.26 17.87
N THR A 469 -11.13 14.27 16.94
CA THR A 469 -10.31 13.08 16.64
C THR A 469 -9.48 12.65 17.84
N LEU A 470 -8.78 13.58 18.50
CA LEU A 470 -7.95 13.26 19.67
C LEU A 470 -8.78 12.70 20.81
N VAL A 471 -9.95 13.28 21.10
CA VAL A 471 -10.84 12.78 22.14
C VAL A 471 -11.38 11.40 21.78
N GLY A 472 -11.80 11.17 20.54
CA GLY A 472 -12.25 9.86 20.08
C GLY A 472 -11.17 8.78 20.22
N LEU A 473 -9.93 9.09 19.80
CA LEU A 473 -8.79 8.19 19.96
C LEU A 473 -8.48 7.89 21.44
N LEU A 474 -8.43 8.92 22.28
CA LEU A 474 -8.17 8.77 23.71
C LEU A 474 -9.27 7.93 24.39
N MET A 475 -10.54 8.22 24.08
CA MET A 475 -11.67 7.48 24.60
C MET A 475 -11.59 5.99 24.25
N PHE A 476 -11.34 5.67 22.97
CA PHE A 476 -11.21 4.29 22.53
C PHE A 476 -10.09 3.55 23.28
N VAL A 477 -8.93 4.20 23.44
CA VAL A 477 -7.79 3.63 24.17
C VAL A 477 -8.12 3.42 25.65
N LEU A 478 -8.76 4.39 26.31
CA LEU A 478 -9.17 4.30 27.71
C LEU A 478 -10.16 3.16 27.93
N LEU A 479 -11.18 3.03 27.08
CA LEU A 479 -12.12 1.91 27.17
C LEU A 479 -11.45 0.56 26.90
N CYS A 480 -10.50 0.48 25.97
CA CYS A 480 -9.74 -0.74 25.75
C CYS A 480 -8.94 -1.17 26.99
N ASP A 481 -8.41 -0.20 27.75
CA ASP A 481 -7.70 -0.44 29.00
C ASP A 481 -8.67 -0.89 30.11
N ILE A 482 -9.79 -0.16 30.32
CA ILE A 482 -10.82 -0.47 31.33
C ILE A 482 -11.40 -1.88 31.14
N PHE A 483 -11.72 -2.26 29.89
CA PHE A 483 -12.27 -3.58 29.57
C PHE A 483 -11.19 -4.66 29.38
N ASN A 484 -9.91 -4.37 29.67
CA ASN A 484 -8.77 -5.29 29.54
C ASN A 484 -8.68 -5.97 28.16
N VAL A 485 -9.06 -5.25 27.10
CA VAL A 485 -9.02 -5.76 25.72
C VAL A 485 -7.58 -5.86 25.24
N VAL A 486 -6.79 -4.85 25.61
CA VAL A 486 -5.35 -4.72 25.34
C VAL A 486 -4.66 -4.39 26.66
N ASN A 487 -3.74 -5.25 27.12
CA ASN A 487 -2.86 -4.92 28.24
C ASN A 487 -1.82 -3.90 27.77
N ILE A 488 -2.17 -2.61 27.82
CA ILE A 488 -1.26 -1.50 27.47
C ILE A 488 -0.04 -1.48 28.40
N SER A 489 -0.24 -1.88 29.66
CA SER A 489 0.81 -2.03 30.68
C SER A 489 1.96 -2.94 30.24
N MET A 490 1.68 -4.03 29.51
CA MET A 490 2.71 -4.98 29.08
C MET A 490 3.64 -4.37 28.00
N TYR A 491 3.09 -3.57 27.09
CA TYR A 491 3.87 -2.87 26.05
C TYR A 491 4.68 -1.69 26.62
N PHE A 492 4.12 -0.94 27.57
CA PHE A 492 4.86 0.15 28.24
C PHE A 492 5.94 -0.37 29.20
N VAL A 493 5.70 -1.50 29.88
CA VAL A 493 6.72 -2.14 30.73
C VAL A 493 7.88 -2.65 29.89
N GLU A 494 7.65 -3.29 28.73
CA GLU A 494 8.75 -3.68 27.82
C GLU A 494 9.53 -2.47 27.27
N PHE A 495 8.86 -1.35 27.01
CA PHE A 495 9.54 -0.12 26.55
C PHE A 495 10.39 0.51 27.67
N LYS A 496 9.86 0.52 28.90
CA LYS A 496 10.55 1.03 30.10
C LYS A 496 11.71 0.12 30.53
N GLU A 497 11.57 -1.20 30.38
CA GLU A 497 12.65 -2.17 30.58
C GLU A 497 13.73 -2.07 29.51
N LYS A 498 13.38 -1.86 28.23
CA LYS A 498 14.36 -1.57 27.17
C LYS A 498 15.11 -0.26 27.37
N LEU A 499 14.47 0.75 27.97
CA LEU A 499 15.12 2.01 28.37
C LEU A 499 16.04 1.84 29.59
N LYS A 500 15.66 0.99 30.56
CA LYS A 500 16.51 0.63 31.71
C LYS A 500 17.69 -0.27 31.31
N ASN A 501 17.50 -1.18 30.37
CA ASN A 501 18.51 -2.15 29.90
C ASN A 501 19.29 -1.67 28.67
N LYS A 502 19.68 -0.38 28.63
CA LYS A 502 20.81 0.01 27.77
C LYS A 502 22.06 -0.70 28.29
N PRO A 503 22.81 -1.47 27.47
CA PRO A 503 24.04 -2.08 27.93
C PRO A 503 25.04 -0.97 28.28
N LYS A 504 25.46 -0.90 29.54
CA LYS A 504 26.64 -0.14 29.99
C LYS A 504 27.89 -0.75 29.33
N ILE A 505 28.14 -0.46 28.07
CA ILE A 505 29.42 -0.75 27.41
C ILE A 505 30.07 0.58 27.10
N ALA A 506 30.87 1.08 28.05
CA ALA A 506 32.09 1.86 27.86
C ALA A 506 32.46 2.55 29.19
N LYS A 507 33.14 1.82 30.09
CA LYS A 507 34.07 2.38 31.11
C LYS A 507 34.81 1.28 31.89
N THR A 508 35.32 0.25 31.19
CA THR A 508 36.23 -0.74 31.82
C THR A 508 37.28 -1.28 30.86
N LYS A 509 37.88 -0.40 30.05
CA LYS A 509 39.13 -0.67 29.32
C LYS A 509 40.00 0.59 29.27
N GLN A 510 40.42 1.07 30.45
CA GLN A 510 41.51 2.05 30.56
C GLN A 510 42.08 2.14 31.99
N LYS A 511 42.27 1.00 32.67
CA LYS A 511 42.98 0.99 33.96
C LYS A 511 43.94 -0.19 34.23
N ASN A 512 44.17 -1.08 33.26
CA ASN A 512 45.20 -2.12 33.34
C ASN A 512 46.24 -2.01 32.21
N ALA A 513 46.69 -0.78 31.96
CA ALA A 513 47.89 -0.48 31.17
C ALA A 513 48.60 0.70 31.83
N LYS A 514 48.97 0.52 33.09
CA LYS A 514 49.93 1.29 33.90
C LYS A 514 49.88 0.75 35.33
N LYS A 515 50.50 -0.41 35.53
CA LYS A 515 51.29 -0.79 36.71
C LYS A 515 52.01 -2.07 36.39
#